data_AF-A0A1Q8G1L6-F1
#
_entry.id   AF-A0A1Q8G1L6-F1
#
_cell.length_a   1.000
_cell.length_b   1.000
_cell.length_c   1.000
_cell.angle_alpha   90.00
_cell.angle_beta   90.00
_cell.angle_gamma   90.00
#
_symmetry.space_group_name_H-M   'P 1'
#
loop_
_entity.id
_entity.type
_entity.pdbx_description
1 polymer ?
#
loop_
_entity_poly.entity_id
_entity_poly.type
_entity_poly.pdbx_seq_one_letter_code
_entity_poly.pdbx_strand_id
1 'polypeptide(L)'
;MWCEAVKANAEYVRSSDILSNLPDDPTTLYGIWYTSQHADHDLDLQRLALEAFRPYAESGSRPSMYYAYLYDRVAIGEGRSQRYGTQSCFQADDRFDLCPLEDGMEMAERRIRSGLSPTPRRR
;
A
#
# COMPACT_ATOMS: atom_id res chain seq x y z
N MET A 1 2.69 -15.49 -12.24
CA MET A 1 4.00 -15.18 -12.87
C MET A 1 4.04 -13.68 -13.09
N TRP A 2 4.94 -12.97 -12.41
CA TRP A 2 5.09 -11.51 -12.60
C TRP A 2 5.86 -11.23 -13.90
N CYS A 3 5.39 -10.28 -14.71
CA CYS A 3 6.10 -9.87 -15.91
C CYS A 3 7.44 -9.21 -15.57
N GLU A 4 8.47 -9.40 -16.41
CA GLU A 4 9.82 -8.85 -16.21
C GLU A 4 9.82 -7.34 -16.00
N ALA A 5 8.91 -6.61 -16.66
CA ALA A 5 8.78 -5.17 -16.49
C ALA A 5 8.44 -4.76 -15.05
N VAL A 6 7.62 -5.54 -14.32
CA VAL A 6 7.28 -5.24 -12.92
C VAL A 6 8.52 -5.40 -12.03
N LYS A 7 9.33 -6.43 -12.31
CA LYS A 7 10.57 -6.68 -11.56
C LYS A 7 11.62 -5.60 -11.83
N ALA A 8 11.79 -5.21 -13.10
CA ALA A 8 12.74 -4.16 -13.48
C ALA A 8 12.38 -2.80 -12.86
N ASN A 9 11.09 -2.44 -12.83
CA ASN A 9 10.64 -1.20 -12.19
C ASN A 9 10.81 -1.24 -10.67
N ALA A 10 10.50 -2.38 -10.04
CA ALA A 10 10.72 -2.57 -8.60
C ALA A 10 12.22 -2.44 -8.26
N GLU A 11 13.08 -3.07 -9.05
CA GLU A 11 14.53 -2.98 -8.89
C GLU A 11 15.03 -1.53 -9.05
N TYR A 12 14.53 -0.78 -10.04
CA TYR A 12 14.87 0.63 -10.18
C TYR A 12 14.53 1.45 -8.93
N VAL A 13 13.33 1.27 -8.37
CA VAL A 13 12.94 1.97 -7.14
C VAL A 13 13.86 1.54 -5.98
N ARG A 14 14.12 0.23 -5.84
CA ARG A 14 14.95 -0.35 -4.78
C ARG A 14 16.40 0.11 -4.82
N SER A 15 17.01 0.10 -6.00
CA SER A 15 18.42 0.43 -6.20
C SER A 15 18.67 1.93 -6.25
N SER A 16 17.62 2.74 -6.32
CA SER A 16 17.70 4.19 -6.26
C SER A 16 17.58 4.71 -4.83
N ASP A 17 18.07 5.92 -4.59
CA ASP A 17 17.88 6.61 -3.30
C ASP A 17 16.51 7.30 -3.20
N ILE A 18 15.57 7.01 -4.10
CA ILE A 18 14.32 7.78 -4.23
C ILE A 18 13.38 7.62 -3.02
N LEU A 19 13.43 6.48 -2.34
CA LEU A 19 12.64 6.25 -1.12
C LEU A 19 13.23 6.99 0.08
N SER A 20 14.52 7.30 0.07
CA SER A 20 15.17 8.12 1.10
C SER A 20 14.78 9.59 0.99
N ASN A 21 14.39 10.05 -0.21
CA ASN A 21 13.99 11.42 -0.50
C ASN A 21 12.86 11.45 -1.53
N LEU A 22 11.62 11.21 -1.09
CA LEU A 22 10.48 11.15 -2.00
C LEU A 22 10.22 12.52 -2.65
N PRO A 23 10.15 12.60 -3.99
CA PRO A 23 9.93 13.84 -4.72
C PRO A 23 8.55 14.44 -4.41
N ASP A 24 8.44 15.77 -4.48
CA ASP A 24 7.18 16.49 -4.31
C ASP A 24 6.28 16.43 -5.57
N ASP A 25 6.86 16.14 -6.75
CA ASP A 25 6.10 16.02 -7.99
C ASP A 25 5.02 14.92 -7.87
N PRO A 26 3.72 15.25 -7.96
CA PRO A 26 2.65 14.29 -7.73
C PRO A 26 2.66 13.09 -8.67
N THR A 27 3.08 13.30 -9.93
CA THR A 27 3.14 12.24 -10.95
C THR A 27 4.21 11.22 -10.61
N THR A 28 5.41 11.70 -10.27
CA THR A 28 6.53 10.87 -9.87
C THR A 28 6.24 10.14 -8.55
N LEU A 29 5.66 10.84 -7.57
CA LEU A 29 5.26 10.25 -6.30
C LEU A 29 4.25 9.12 -6.48
N TYR A 30 3.25 9.32 -7.34
CA TYR A 30 2.29 8.28 -7.72
C TYR A 30 2.98 7.08 -8.37
N GLY A 31 3.92 7.31 -9.30
CA GLY A 31 4.66 6.24 -9.98
C GLY A 31 5.48 5.38 -9.03
N ILE A 32 6.17 6.01 -8.06
CA ILE A 32 6.95 5.31 -7.02
C ILE A 32 6.03 4.48 -6.13
N TRP A 33 4.94 5.07 -5.64
CA TRP A 33 3.94 4.37 -4.83
C TRP A 33 3.35 3.19 -5.60
N TYR A 34 2.89 3.41 -6.82
CA TYR A 34 2.22 2.39 -7.64
C TYR A 34 3.16 1.22 -7.94
N THR A 35 4.41 1.51 -8.29
CA THR A 35 5.43 0.48 -8.52
C THR A 35 5.67 -0.35 -7.25
N SER A 36 5.87 0.31 -6.12
CA SER A 36 6.10 -0.35 -4.83
C SER A 36 4.89 -1.18 -4.39
N GLN A 37 3.68 -0.61 -4.51
CA GLN A 37 2.41 -1.24 -4.16
C GLN A 37 2.16 -2.55 -4.92
N HIS A 38 2.63 -2.65 -6.17
CA HIS A 38 2.45 -3.83 -7.03
C HIS A 38 3.71 -4.70 -7.16
N ALA A 39 4.76 -4.42 -6.39
CA ALA A 39 5.93 -5.28 -6.25
C ALA A 39 5.65 -6.47 -5.31
N ASP A 40 4.58 -7.22 -5.56
CA ASP A 40 4.12 -8.33 -4.71
C ASP A 40 5.13 -9.49 -4.55
N HIS A 41 6.19 -9.49 -5.37
CA HIS A 41 7.32 -10.43 -5.26
C HIS A 41 8.43 -9.95 -4.32
N ASP A 42 8.40 -8.68 -3.89
CA ASP A 42 9.42 -8.02 -3.09
C ASP A 42 8.77 -7.29 -1.90
N LEU A 43 8.49 -8.07 -0.85
CA LEU A 43 7.92 -7.55 0.40
C LEU A 43 8.87 -6.55 1.09
N ASP A 44 10.18 -6.68 0.91
CA ASP A 44 11.15 -5.77 1.54
C ASP A 44 11.09 -4.38 0.89
N LEU A 45 10.93 -4.31 -0.44
CA LEU A 45 10.66 -3.04 -1.11
C LEU A 45 9.35 -2.40 -0.62
N GLN A 46 8.29 -3.20 -0.44
CA GLN A 46 7.03 -2.69 0.09
C GLN A 46 7.17 -2.13 1.50
N ARG A 47 7.99 -2.76 2.35
CA ARG A 47 8.33 -2.24 3.70
C ARG A 47 9.12 -0.94 3.64
N LEU A 48 10.14 -0.86 2.79
CA LEU A 48 10.92 0.36 2.59
C LEU A 48 10.04 1.52 2.12
N ALA A 49 9.15 1.27 1.17
CA ALA A 49 8.19 2.25 0.71
C ALA A 49 7.21 2.66 1.83
N LEU A 50 6.70 1.70 2.62
CA LEU A 50 5.82 2.00 3.75
C LEU A 50 6.47 2.99 4.73
N GLU A 51 7.73 2.76 5.10
CA GLU A 51 8.49 3.67 5.97
C GLU A 51 8.73 5.03 5.33
N ALA A 52 9.07 5.07 4.04
CA ALA A 52 9.24 6.32 3.30
C ALA A 52 7.96 7.17 3.28
N PHE A 53 6.79 6.53 3.13
CA PHE A 53 5.49 7.22 3.08
C PHE A 53 4.90 7.56 4.47
N ARG A 54 5.44 6.99 5.57
CA ARG A 54 4.93 7.19 6.94
C ARG A 54 4.90 8.66 7.38
N PRO A 55 5.99 9.45 7.29
CA PRO A 55 6.00 10.83 7.80
C PRO A 55 4.97 11.72 7.11
N TYR A 56 4.69 11.45 5.84
CA TYR A 56 3.73 12.20 5.04
C TYR A 56 2.27 11.92 5.43
N ALA A 57 1.99 10.70 5.89
CA ALA A 57 0.67 10.36 6.41
C ALA A 57 0.43 11.02 7.78
N GLU A 58 1.48 11.14 8.60
CA GLU A 58 1.44 11.78 9.91
C GLU A 58 1.31 13.31 9.81
N SER A 59 1.98 13.94 8.83
CA SER A 59 1.94 15.39 8.64
C SER A 59 0.71 15.91 7.88
N GLY A 60 -0.05 15.01 7.24
CA GLY A 60 -1.19 15.35 6.38
C GLY A 60 -0.82 16.13 5.11
N SER A 61 0.48 16.19 4.77
CA SER A 61 1.00 17.07 3.70
C SER A 61 0.96 16.44 2.30
N ARG A 62 0.73 15.12 2.21
CA ARG A 62 0.61 14.38 0.94
C ARG A 62 -0.54 13.36 1.05
N PRO A 63 -0.94 12.67 -0.03
CA PRO A 63 -2.06 11.73 0.03
C PRO A 63 -1.79 10.58 1.01
N SER A 64 -2.36 10.69 2.20
CA SER A 64 -2.30 9.66 3.25
C SER A 64 -2.86 8.31 2.80
N MET A 65 -3.59 8.26 1.68
CA MET A 65 -4.04 7.04 1.04
C MET A 65 -2.88 6.14 0.58
N TYR A 66 -1.74 6.70 0.15
CA TYR A 66 -0.60 5.89 -0.31
C TYR A 66 -0.05 5.04 0.83
N TYR A 67 0.10 5.64 2.01
CA TYR A 67 0.46 4.92 3.23
C TYR A 67 -0.59 3.86 3.59
N ALA A 68 -1.88 4.19 3.54
CA ALA A 68 -2.95 3.24 3.87
C ALA A 68 -2.92 1.97 2.98
N TYR A 69 -2.69 2.15 1.68
CA TYR A 69 -2.55 1.04 0.73
C TYR A 69 -1.29 0.20 0.98
N LEU A 70 -0.14 0.85 1.20
CA LEU A 70 1.12 0.15 1.49
C LEU A 70 1.04 -0.59 2.82
N TYR A 71 0.43 0.01 3.84
CA TYR A 71 0.26 -0.60 5.15
C TYR A 71 -0.46 -1.93 5.05
N ASP A 72 -1.62 -1.93 4.40
CA ASP A 72 -2.41 -3.14 4.22
C ASP A 72 -1.70 -4.15 3.32
N ARG A 73 -1.02 -3.70 2.26
CA ARG A 73 -0.26 -4.59 1.37
C ARG A 73 0.84 -5.33 2.11
N VAL A 74 1.63 -4.61 2.91
CA VAL A 74 2.67 -5.19 3.78
C VAL A 74 2.05 -6.11 4.82
N ALA A 75 0.95 -5.71 5.47
CA ALA A 75 0.28 -6.53 6.47
C ALA A 75 -0.15 -7.89 5.87
N ILE A 76 -0.82 -7.88 4.71
CA ILE A 76 -1.22 -9.12 4.04
C ILE A 76 0.00 -9.95 3.60
N GLY A 77 1.04 -9.32 3.06
CA GLY A 77 2.29 -10.01 2.70
C GLY A 77 3.00 -10.67 3.90
N GLU A 78 2.78 -10.14 5.11
CA GLU A 78 3.28 -10.69 6.37
C GLU A 78 2.33 -11.70 7.03
N GLY A 79 1.19 -12.01 6.41
CA GLY A 79 0.17 -12.88 7.00
C GLY A 79 -0.59 -12.24 8.16
N ARG A 80 -0.54 -10.91 8.30
CA ARG A 80 -1.30 -10.14 9.30
C ARG A 80 -2.59 -9.61 8.69
N SER A 81 -3.57 -9.32 9.55
CA SER A 81 -4.78 -8.61 9.12
C SER A 81 -4.50 -7.17 8.70
N GLN A 82 -5.24 -6.69 7.71
CA GLN A 82 -5.13 -5.33 7.19
C GLN A 82 -5.97 -4.33 8.01
N ARG A 83 -5.57 -3.07 8.02
CA ARG A 83 -6.17 -2.01 8.87
C ARG A 83 -7.19 -1.14 8.14
N TYR A 84 -6.93 -0.86 6.88
CA TYR A 84 -7.72 0.09 6.09
C TYR A 84 -8.68 -0.62 5.12
N GLY A 85 -8.54 -1.91 4.85
CA GLY A 85 -9.42 -2.65 3.95
C GLY A 85 -9.19 -2.28 2.48
N THR A 86 -7.94 -2.10 2.08
CA THR A 86 -7.56 -1.74 0.70
C THR A 86 -7.21 -2.95 -0.18
N GLN A 87 -6.99 -4.13 0.42
CA GLN A 87 -6.60 -5.36 -0.26
C GLN A 87 -7.73 -6.38 -0.30
N SER A 88 -7.80 -7.12 -1.39
CA SER A 88 -8.72 -8.23 -1.60
C SER A 88 -7.93 -9.49 -1.93
N CYS A 89 -8.44 -10.64 -1.51
CA CYS A 89 -7.85 -11.95 -1.76
C CYS A 89 -8.93 -13.01 -1.92
N PHE A 90 -8.52 -14.13 -2.51
CA PHE A 90 -9.33 -15.33 -2.54
C PHE A 90 -9.49 -15.88 -1.13
N GLN A 91 -10.74 -16.11 -0.76
CA GLN A 91 -11.12 -16.79 0.46
C GLN A 91 -11.02 -18.30 0.26
N ALA A 92 -11.16 -19.06 1.35
CA ALA A 92 -11.12 -20.53 1.30
C ALA A 92 -12.24 -21.15 0.44
N ASP A 93 -13.29 -20.39 0.14
CA ASP A 93 -14.42 -20.78 -0.71
C ASP A 93 -14.34 -20.19 -2.13
N ASP A 94 -13.14 -19.83 -2.58
CA ASP A 94 -12.84 -19.24 -3.89
C ASP A 94 -13.53 -17.90 -4.19
N ARG A 95 -14.24 -17.30 -3.23
CA ARG A 95 -14.76 -15.94 -3.38
C ARG A 95 -13.62 -14.93 -3.33
N PHE A 96 -13.69 -13.91 -4.18
CA PHE A 96 -12.81 -12.75 -4.09
C PHE A 96 -13.46 -11.71 -3.18
N ASP A 97 -12.90 -11.46 -2.00
CA ASP A 97 -13.42 -10.48 -1.03
C ASP A 97 -12.24 -9.80 -0.32
N LEU A 98 -12.52 -8.90 0.61
CA LEU A 98 -11.50 -8.28 1.47
C LEU A 98 -10.68 -9.33 2.20
N CYS A 99 -9.38 -9.10 2.26
CA CYS A 99 -8.52 -9.86 3.15
C CYS A 99 -8.85 -9.58 4.63
N PRO A 100 -8.45 -10.48 5.55
CA PRO A 100 -8.76 -10.35 6.98
C PRO A 100 -8.50 -8.95 7.51
N LEU A 101 -9.47 -8.39 8.23
CA LEU A 101 -9.40 -7.05 8.82
C LEU A 101 -8.92 -7.14 10.27
N GLU A 102 -8.19 -6.13 10.73
CA GLU A 102 -7.94 -5.93 12.16
C GLU A 102 -9.29 -5.74 12.88
N ASP A 103 -9.42 -6.31 14.07
CA ASP A 103 -10.60 -6.11 14.90
C ASP A 103 -10.72 -4.64 15.37
N GLY A 104 -11.93 -4.08 15.27
CA GLY A 104 -12.26 -2.74 15.77
C GLY A 104 -13.15 -1.92 14.84
N MET A 105 -13.97 -1.04 15.43
CA MET A 105 -15.02 -0.30 14.73
C MET A 105 -14.54 0.97 13.99
N GLU A 106 -13.26 1.31 14.08
CA GLU A 106 -12.75 2.64 13.65
C GLU A 106 -12.18 2.69 12.22
N MET A 107 -12.39 1.64 11.40
CA MET A 107 -11.86 1.60 10.03
C MET A 107 -12.37 2.77 9.19
N ALA A 108 -13.66 3.11 9.28
CA ALA A 108 -14.25 4.19 8.50
C ALA A 108 -13.60 5.55 8.80
N GLU A 109 -13.34 5.85 10.07
CA GLU A 109 -12.69 7.09 10.48
C GLU A 109 -11.24 7.15 9.98
N ARG A 110 -10.49 6.05 10.12
CA ARG A 110 -9.12 5.95 9.57
C ARG A 110 -9.09 6.17 8.06
N ARG A 111 -10.04 5.59 7.33
CA ARG A 111 -10.18 5.74 5.88
C ARG A 111 -10.45 7.19 5.49
N ILE A 112 -11.40 7.85 6.16
CA ILE A 112 -11.71 9.27 5.92
C ILE A 112 -10.48 10.15 6.16
N ARG A 113 -9.77 9.97 7.28
CA ARG A 113 -8.52 10.70 7.57
C ARG A 113 -7.44 10.45 6.51
N SER A 114 -7.41 9.26 5.92
CA SER A 114 -6.50 8.91 4.83
C SER A 114 -6.97 9.36 3.44
N GLY A 115 -8.10 10.05 3.30
CA GLY A 115 -8.65 10.48 2.01
C GLY A 115 -9.32 9.36 1.21
N LEU A 116 -9.65 8.24 1.86
CA LEU A 116 -10.39 7.12 1.27
C LEU A 116 -11.89 7.24 1.56
N SER A 117 -12.73 6.61 0.73
CA SER A 117 -14.15 6.45 1.02
C SER A 117 -14.34 5.65 2.32
N PRO A 118 -15.36 5.94 3.16
CA PRO A 118 -15.52 5.34 4.49
C PRO A 118 -15.70 3.83 4.45
N THR A 119 -16.30 3.30 3.39
CA THR A 119 -16.43 1.86 3.17
C THR A 119 -15.40 1.36 2.16
N PRO A 120 -14.79 0.18 2.39
CA PRO A 120 -13.93 -0.47 1.42
C PRO A 120 -14.73 -0.92 0.20
N ARG A 121 -14.10 -0.90 -0.97
CA ARG A 121 -14.69 -1.43 -2.19
C ARG A 121 -14.70 -2.96 -2.09
N ARG A 122 -15.89 -3.57 -2.14
CA ARG A 122 -16.06 -5.00 -2.37
C ARG A 122 -16.30 -5.20 -3.87
N ARG A 123 -15.53 -6.07 -4.51
CA ARG A 123 -15.66 -6.42 -5.92
C ARG A 123 -16.27 -7.80 -6.06
#